data_AF-A0A1A8DHM4-F1
#
_entry.id   AF-A0A1A8DHM4-F1
#
_cell.length_a   1.000
_cell.length_b   1.000
_cell.length_c   1.000
_cell.angle_alpha   90.00
_cell.angle_beta   90.00
_cell.angle_gamma   90.00
#
_symmetry.space_group_name_H-M   'P 1'
#
loop_
_entity.id
_entity.type
_entity.pdbx_description
1 polymer ?
#
loop_
_entity_poly.entity_id
_entity_poly.type
_entity_poly.pdbx_seq_one_letter_code
_entity_poly.pdbx_strand_id
1 'polypeptide(L)'
;WRKEMTSEEKAIITDLNKCNFSEMNDYFKAQSEARKQMSKEEKKKIKEENERLLQEYGFCIMDNHKERIGNFRTEPPGLFRGRGDHPKMGMLKRRIRPEDIIINCSKDSKQPKPPPGSKWKEVRHDNKVTWLASWTENIQGSIKYIMLNPSSRIKGEKDWQKYETARCLKKCVDRIRTQYRDDWKSKEMRIRQRAVALYFIDKLALRAGNEKEEGETADTVGCCSLRVEHIKLHPKINDQEFVVELDFLGKDSIRYYNKMPVEKRVFKNLQLFLENKQPEDDLFDRLNTSILNKHLQELMDGLTAKVFRTYNASITLQQQLKELTCPDDSIPAKILSYNRANRAVAILCNHQRAPPKTFEKSMQNLQTKIDEKEKQLSTARKQLKAAKADHKASHDEKSKKTVEVKRKAVQRIEEQLMKLQVQATDREENKQIALGTSKLNYLDPRISVAWCKKYGIPIEKIYNKTQREKFAWAIDMAEKDYEF
;
A
#
# COMPACT_ATOMS: atom_id res chain seq x y z
N TRP A 1 0.83 32.91 5.65
CA TRP A 1 0.77 33.62 6.94
C TRP A 1 0.40 35.09 6.76
N ARG A 2 1.21 35.91 6.07
CA ARG A 2 0.88 37.34 5.82
C ARG A 2 -0.53 37.60 5.29
N LYS A 3 -1.10 36.74 4.42
CA LYS A 3 -2.48 36.92 3.91
C LYS A 3 -3.57 36.85 4.99
N GLU A 4 -3.31 36.20 6.12
CA GLU A 4 -4.24 36.06 7.24
C GLU A 4 -4.07 37.14 8.31
N MET A 5 -3.02 37.95 8.21
CA MET A 5 -2.70 39.02 9.17
C MET A 5 -3.53 40.27 8.90
N THR A 6 -3.82 41.02 9.96
CA THR A 6 -4.32 42.39 9.88
C THR A 6 -3.27 43.32 9.26
N SER A 7 -3.67 44.55 8.90
CA SER A 7 -2.75 45.54 8.35
C SER A 7 -1.65 45.93 9.35
N GLU A 8 -1.98 46.01 10.64
CA GLU A 8 -1.04 46.32 11.72
C GLU A 8 0.00 45.20 11.91
N GLU A 9 -0.45 43.95 11.98
CA GLU A 9 0.43 42.79 12.09
C GLU A 9 1.40 42.68 10.89
N LYS A 10 0.93 42.97 9.67
CA LYS A 10 1.74 42.97 8.44
C LYS A 10 2.86 44.00 8.46
N ALA A 11 2.63 45.14 9.09
CA ALA A 11 3.61 46.22 9.21
C ALA A 11 4.74 45.82 10.17
N ILE A 12 4.42 45.10 11.25
CA ILE A 12 5.39 44.66 12.26
C ILE A 12 6.15 43.40 11.79
N ILE A 13 5.43 42.37 11.34
CA ILE A 13 6.00 41.03 11.10
C ILE A 13 6.49 40.90 9.65
N THR A 14 7.68 41.43 9.38
CA THR A 14 8.27 41.44 8.03
C THR A 14 9.17 40.24 7.71
N ASP A 15 9.76 39.61 8.73
CA ASP A 15 10.71 38.49 8.58
C ASP A 15 10.37 37.34 9.56
N LEU A 16 10.18 36.14 9.01
CA LEU A 16 9.87 34.93 9.79
C LEU A 16 11.01 34.54 10.73
N ASN A 17 12.26 34.79 10.36
CA ASN A 17 13.43 34.41 11.16
C ASN A 17 13.53 35.19 12.48
N LYS A 18 12.82 36.33 12.57
CA LYS A 18 12.72 37.14 13.80
C LYS A 18 11.57 36.69 14.71
N CYS A 19 10.70 35.80 14.25
CA CYS A 19 9.60 35.28 15.05
C CYS A 19 10.08 34.11 15.92
N ASN A 20 9.75 34.13 17.21
CA ASN A 20 10.03 33.03 18.12
C ASN A 20 8.74 32.26 18.47
N PHE A 21 8.71 30.97 18.16
CA PHE A 21 7.58 30.07 18.43
C PHE A 21 7.86 29.05 19.55
N SER A 22 8.93 29.23 20.33
CA SER A 22 9.34 28.27 21.37
C SER A 22 8.26 28.04 22.43
N GLU A 23 7.67 29.11 22.95
CA GLU A 23 6.61 29.02 23.97
C GLU A 23 5.37 28.29 23.45
N MET A 24 4.94 28.59 22.22
CA MET A 24 3.82 27.89 21.57
C MET A 24 4.11 26.39 21.40
N ASN A 25 5.33 26.05 20.98
CA ASN A 25 5.75 24.66 20.83
C ASN A 25 5.73 23.92 22.17
N ASP A 26 6.25 24.53 23.22
CA ASP A 26 6.31 23.92 24.55
C ASP A 26 4.92 23.77 25.17
N TYR A 27 4.03 24.73 24.96
CA TYR A 27 2.61 24.58 25.31
C TYR A 27 1.98 23.36 24.62
N PHE A 28 2.15 23.18 23.30
CA PHE A 28 1.55 22.04 22.59
C PHE A 28 2.17 20.69 22.97
N LYS A 29 3.46 20.66 23.34
CA LYS A 29 4.09 19.47 23.93
C LYS A 29 3.46 19.14 25.29
N ALA A 30 3.32 20.13 26.18
CA ALA A 30 2.68 19.95 27.48
C ALA A 30 1.23 19.46 27.35
N GLN A 31 0.45 20.01 26.42
CA GLN A 31 -0.91 19.54 26.11
C GLN A 31 -0.93 18.10 25.60
N SER A 32 0.08 17.69 24.82
CA SER A 32 0.21 16.30 24.39
C SER A 32 0.49 15.34 25.56
N GLU A 33 1.34 15.73 26.51
CA GLU A 33 1.61 14.93 27.72
C GLU A 33 0.40 14.89 28.67
N ALA A 34 -0.27 16.01 28.90
CA ALA A 34 -1.51 16.06 29.68
C ALA A 34 -2.59 15.14 29.09
N ARG A 35 -2.75 15.12 27.76
CA ARG A 35 -3.67 14.18 27.09
C ARG A 35 -3.32 12.71 27.31
N LYS A 36 -2.04 12.36 27.41
CA LYS A 36 -1.63 10.98 27.73
C LYS A 36 -1.98 10.63 29.18
N GLN A 37 -1.84 11.61 30.08
CA GLN A 37 -2.11 11.48 31.52
C GLN A 37 -3.60 11.58 31.90
N MET A 38 -4.50 11.91 30.96
CA MET A 38 -5.96 11.91 31.19
C MET A 38 -6.43 10.65 31.90
N SER A 39 -7.38 10.84 32.82
CA SER A 39 -8.04 9.77 33.57
C SER A 39 -8.77 8.78 32.65
N LYS A 40 -9.10 7.60 33.20
CA LYS A 40 -9.88 6.61 32.44
C LYS A 40 -11.29 7.14 32.16
N GLU A 41 -11.86 7.90 33.08
CA GLU A 41 -13.18 8.52 32.99
C GLU A 41 -13.24 9.55 31.86
N GLU A 42 -12.26 10.45 31.77
CA GLU A 42 -12.19 11.44 30.69
C GLU A 42 -12.00 10.79 29.32
N LYS A 43 -11.09 9.81 29.22
CA LYS A 43 -10.88 9.04 27.99
C LYS A 43 -12.15 8.30 27.57
N LYS A 44 -12.93 7.77 28.53
CA LYS A 44 -14.22 7.12 28.27
C LYS A 44 -15.25 8.12 27.74
N LYS A 45 -15.41 9.29 28.35
CA LYS A 45 -16.31 10.35 27.86
C LYS A 45 -15.99 10.78 26.43
N ILE A 46 -14.72 11.01 26.11
CA ILE A 46 -14.28 11.36 24.74
C ILE A 46 -14.59 10.25 23.75
N LYS A 47 -14.44 8.98 24.16
CA LYS A 47 -14.75 7.83 23.32
C LYS A 47 -16.26 7.74 23.02
N GLU A 48 -17.10 7.87 24.04
CA GLU A 48 -18.57 7.84 23.92
C GLU A 48 -19.07 8.97 23.02
N GLU A 49 -18.52 10.17 23.16
CA GLU A 49 -18.86 11.30 22.28
C GLU A 49 -18.48 11.04 20.82
N ASN A 50 -17.30 10.44 20.58
CA ASN A 50 -16.89 10.07 19.24
C ASN A 50 -17.74 8.95 18.63
N GLU A 51 -18.21 8.00 19.45
CA GLU A 51 -19.15 6.96 19.05
C GLU A 51 -20.52 7.55 18.69
N ARG A 52 -21.02 8.51 19.47
CA ARG A 52 -22.25 9.25 19.18
C ARG A 52 -22.17 9.97 17.83
N LEU A 53 -21.09 10.72 17.60
CA LEU A 53 -20.85 11.39 16.32
C LEU A 53 -20.75 10.41 15.15
N LEU A 54 -20.15 9.23 15.37
CA LEU A 54 -20.09 8.18 14.34
C LEU A 54 -21.47 7.59 14.04
N GLN A 55 -22.34 7.40 15.04
CA GLN A 55 -23.69 6.90 14.81
C GLN A 55 -24.55 7.90 14.04
N GLU A 56 -24.39 9.19 14.32
CA GLU A 56 -25.16 10.27 13.70
C GLU A 56 -24.68 10.59 12.27
N TYR A 57 -23.36 10.73 12.06
CA TYR A 57 -22.79 11.22 10.79
C TYR A 57 -21.96 10.18 10.02
N GLY A 58 -21.67 9.03 10.62
CA GLY A 58 -20.78 8.03 10.04
C GLY A 58 -21.43 7.05 9.07
N PHE A 59 -22.73 7.19 8.82
CA PHE A 59 -23.52 6.30 7.97
C PHE A 59 -24.40 7.10 7.01
N CYS A 60 -24.70 6.51 5.86
CA CYS A 60 -25.72 6.99 4.93
C CYS A 60 -26.65 5.84 4.54
N ILE A 61 -27.75 6.16 3.87
CA ILE A 61 -28.62 5.18 3.19
C ILE A 61 -28.31 5.24 1.70
N MET A 62 -27.99 4.10 1.10
CA MET A 62 -27.82 3.95 -0.35
C MET A 62 -28.56 2.69 -0.79
N ASP A 63 -29.50 2.84 -1.73
CA ASP A 63 -30.31 1.75 -2.28
C ASP A 63 -30.95 0.85 -1.19
N ASN A 64 -31.58 1.47 -0.17
CA ASN A 64 -32.20 0.80 0.98
C ASN A 64 -31.24 0.14 1.99
N HIS A 65 -29.92 0.26 1.81
CA HIS A 65 -28.93 -0.26 2.74
C HIS A 65 -28.27 0.85 3.55
N LYS A 66 -28.11 0.62 4.87
CA LYS A 66 -27.32 1.49 5.74
C LYS A 66 -25.84 1.17 5.54
N GLU A 67 -25.12 2.11 4.95
CA GLU A 67 -23.72 1.96 4.55
C GLU A 67 -22.82 2.91 5.35
N ARG A 68 -21.61 2.45 5.69
CA ARG A 68 -20.65 3.27 6.44
C ARG A 68 -19.98 4.27 5.50
N ILE A 69 -19.80 5.51 5.97
CA ILE A 69 -19.04 6.55 5.27
C ILE A 69 -17.55 6.38 5.60
N GLY A 70 -16.67 6.53 4.60
CA GLY A 70 -15.23 6.36 4.76
C GLY A 70 -14.61 7.46 5.62
N ASN A 71 -14.78 8.72 5.20
CA ASN A 71 -14.18 9.91 5.81
C ASN A 71 -15.23 11.02 6.01
N PHE A 72 -16.16 10.83 6.95
CA PHE A 72 -17.24 11.81 7.21
C PHE A 72 -16.76 13.11 7.88
N ARG A 73 -15.56 13.11 8.47
CA ARG A 73 -14.95 14.31 9.06
C ARG A 73 -14.07 15.00 8.02
N THR A 74 -14.35 16.26 7.76
CA THR A 74 -13.48 17.11 6.93
C THR A 74 -12.11 17.26 7.59
N GLU A 75 -11.04 17.25 6.79
CA GLU A 75 -9.69 17.47 7.31
C GLU A 75 -9.58 18.86 7.96
N PRO A 76 -8.93 18.98 9.14
CA PRO A 76 -8.70 20.27 9.77
C PRO A 76 -7.73 21.13 8.94
N PRO A 77 -7.76 22.47 9.11
CA PRO A 77 -6.76 23.35 8.51
C PRO A 77 -5.36 23.05 9.04
N GLY A 78 -4.33 23.42 8.28
CA GLY A 78 -2.94 23.21 8.67
C GLY A 78 -1.96 23.58 7.57
N LEU A 79 -0.69 23.27 7.76
CA LEU A 79 0.32 23.50 6.73
C LEU A 79 0.40 22.29 5.81
N PHE A 80 0.36 22.53 4.50
CA PHE A 80 0.52 21.49 3.50
C PHE A 80 1.93 20.93 3.54
N ARG A 81 2.03 19.61 3.65
CA ARG A 81 3.28 18.86 3.61
C ARG A 81 3.16 17.84 2.50
N GLY A 82 3.41 18.29 1.27
CA GLY A 82 3.57 17.42 0.12
C GLY A 82 4.70 16.41 0.34
N ARG A 83 4.65 15.28 -0.35
CA ARG A 83 5.75 14.29 -0.32
C ARG A 83 6.86 14.70 -1.27
N GLY A 84 8.09 14.31 -0.95
CA GLY A 84 9.28 14.69 -1.71
C GLY A 84 9.56 16.18 -1.61
N ASP A 85 10.29 16.69 -2.59
CA ASP A 85 10.58 18.11 -2.73
C ASP A 85 9.42 18.83 -3.41
N HIS A 86 8.30 18.96 -2.69
CA HIS A 86 7.09 19.54 -3.24
C HIS A 86 7.14 21.08 -3.18
N PRO A 87 6.99 21.80 -4.30
CA PRO A 87 7.15 23.27 -4.37
C PRO A 87 6.14 24.07 -3.55
N LYS A 88 5.05 23.43 -3.10
CA LYS A 88 3.95 24.04 -2.33
C LYS A 88 4.01 23.71 -0.83
N MET A 89 5.08 23.05 -0.37
CA MET A 89 5.21 22.73 1.06
C MET A 89 5.20 24.00 1.91
N GLY A 90 4.53 23.96 3.07
CA GLY A 90 4.37 25.12 3.94
C GLY A 90 3.20 26.04 3.58
N MET A 91 2.56 25.88 2.41
CA MET A 91 1.33 26.60 2.09
C MET A 91 0.19 26.26 3.07
N LEU A 92 -0.66 27.25 3.37
CA LEU A 92 -1.78 27.07 4.30
C LEU A 92 -2.92 26.30 3.62
N LYS A 93 -3.29 25.14 4.16
CA LYS A 93 -4.57 24.48 3.90
C LYS A 93 -5.64 25.20 4.72
N ARG A 94 -6.53 25.92 4.04
CA ARG A 94 -7.57 26.71 4.71
C ARG A 94 -8.65 25.83 5.34
N ARG A 95 -9.38 26.37 6.31
CA ARG A 95 -10.55 25.70 6.88
C ARG A 95 -11.65 25.64 5.82
N ILE A 96 -12.15 24.44 5.54
CA ILE A 96 -13.31 24.24 4.66
C ILE A 96 -14.56 24.75 5.38
N ARG A 97 -15.33 25.59 4.69
CA ARG A 97 -16.59 26.16 5.19
C ARG A 97 -17.78 25.47 4.52
N PRO A 98 -18.99 25.54 5.10
CA PRO A 98 -20.21 25.06 4.44
C PRO A 98 -20.38 25.59 3.01
N GLU A 99 -19.97 26.84 2.78
CA GLU A 99 -20.04 27.53 1.49
C GLU A 99 -19.05 26.98 0.44
N ASP A 100 -18.11 26.14 0.85
CA ASP A 100 -17.22 25.39 -0.07
C ASP A 100 -17.79 24.01 -0.46
N ILE A 101 -18.78 23.50 0.29
CA ILE A 101 -19.23 22.11 0.23
C ILE A 101 -20.40 21.95 -0.74
N ILE A 102 -20.25 21.02 -1.67
CA ILE A 102 -21.28 20.52 -2.56
C ILE A 102 -21.81 19.21 -2.00
N ILE A 103 -23.11 19.13 -1.73
CA ILE A 103 -23.80 17.92 -1.29
C ILE A 103 -24.40 17.19 -2.49
N ASN A 104 -24.27 15.86 -2.53
CA ASN A 104 -24.96 15.00 -3.49
C ASN A 104 -25.86 14.00 -2.76
N CYS A 105 -27.15 14.00 -3.11
CA CYS A 105 -28.16 13.12 -2.51
C CYS A 105 -29.29 12.86 -3.53
N SER A 106 -30.20 11.92 -3.28
CA SER A 106 -31.35 11.72 -4.17
C SER A 106 -32.42 12.80 -3.96
N LYS A 107 -33.24 13.07 -4.99
CA LYS A 107 -34.27 14.13 -4.95
C LYS A 107 -35.33 13.90 -3.86
N ASP A 108 -35.61 12.63 -3.58
CA ASP A 108 -36.58 12.13 -2.60
C ASP A 108 -35.98 11.94 -1.19
N SER A 109 -34.65 12.11 -1.02
CA SER A 109 -34.02 12.00 0.29
C SER A 109 -34.17 13.26 1.14
N LYS A 110 -34.11 13.08 2.46
CA LYS A 110 -33.99 14.20 3.41
C LYS A 110 -32.62 14.86 3.27
N GLN A 111 -32.60 16.05 2.68
CA GLN A 111 -31.37 16.81 2.48
C GLN A 111 -30.71 17.20 3.82
N PRO A 112 -29.37 17.05 3.96
CA PRO A 112 -28.67 17.46 5.16
C PRO A 112 -28.70 18.98 5.31
N LYS A 113 -29.01 19.47 6.51
CA LYS A 113 -29.03 20.92 6.79
C LYS A 113 -27.62 21.42 7.08
N PRO A 114 -27.23 22.60 6.56
CA PRO A 114 -25.97 23.23 6.93
C PRO A 114 -26.02 23.69 8.40
N PRO A 115 -24.85 23.95 9.03
CA PRO A 115 -24.80 24.60 10.34
C PRO A 115 -25.63 25.89 10.39
N PRO A 116 -26.24 26.24 11.54
CA PRO A 116 -27.06 27.44 11.66
C PRO A 116 -26.33 28.71 11.18
N GLY A 117 -27.00 29.53 10.37
CA GLY A 117 -26.44 30.76 9.80
C GLY A 117 -25.52 30.58 8.58
N SER A 118 -25.38 29.35 8.06
CA SER A 118 -24.56 29.04 6.89
C SER A 118 -25.37 28.40 5.77
N LYS A 119 -24.78 28.30 4.57
CA LYS A 119 -25.39 27.60 3.43
C LYS A 119 -24.39 26.67 2.76
N TRP A 120 -24.89 25.57 2.19
CA TRP A 120 -24.08 24.76 1.29
C TRP A 120 -23.75 25.55 0.01
N LYS A 121 -22.60 25.24 -0.61
CA LYS A 121 -22.26 25.77 -1.93
C LYS A 121 -23.33 25.42 -2.95
N GLU A 122 -23.73 24.15 -2.92
CA GLU A 122 -24.69 23.56 -3.85
C GLU A 122 -25.23 22.26 -3.25
N VAL A 123 -26.51 21.95 -3.53
CA VAL A 123 -27.09 20.62 -3.34
C VAL A 123 -27.49 20.11 -4.71
N ARG A 124 -26.97 18.94 -5.11
CA ARG A 124 -27.25 18.31 -6.40
C ARG A 124 -27.70 16.86 -6.25
N HIS A 125 -28.19 16.32 -7.37
CA HIS A 125 -28.78 14.99 -7.47
C HIS A 125 -28.22 14.23 -8.67
N ASP A 126 -26.90 13.99 -8.64
CA ASP A 126 -26.18 13.27 -9.69
C ASP A 126 -26.03 11.79 -9.33
N ASN A 127 -26.78 10.94 -10.01
CA ASN A 127 -26.75 9.49 -9.84
C ASN A 127 -25.67 8.78 -10.67
N LYS A 128 -24.85 9.53 -11.43
CA LYS A 128 -23.72 8.99 -12.22
C LYS A 128 -22.43 8.94 -11.41
N VAL A 129 -22.41 9.53 -10.21
CA VAL A 129 -21.24 9.61 -9.33
C VAL A 129 -21.45 8.84 -8.02
N THR A 130 -20.37 8.60 -7.28
CA THR A 130 -20.40 7.80 -6.05
C THR A 130 -20.03 8.58 -4.78
N TRP A 131 -19.86 9.90 -4.88
CA TRP A 131 -19.51 10.75 -3.74
C TRP A 131 -20.76 11.36 -3.11
N LEU A 132 -20.70 11.58 -1.80
CA LEU A 132 -21.78 12.15 -0.99
C LEU A 132 -21.60 13.65 -0.77
N ALA A 133 -20.35 14.08 -0.61
CA ALA A 133 -19.99 15.49 -0.54
C ALA A 133 -18.67 15.72 -1.25
N SER A 134 -18.47 16.94 -1.76
CA SER A 134 -17.21 17.35 -2.36
C SER A 134 -16.90 18.83 -2.11
N TRP A 135 -15.64 19.19 -2.24
CA TRP A 135 -15.17 20.59 -2.19
C TRP A 135 -13.86 20.72 -2.98
N THR A 136 -13.54 21.95 -3.37
CA THR A 136 -12.26 22.27 -4.02
C THR A 136 -11.23 22.64 -2.93
N GLU A 137 -10.09 21.97 -2.89
CA GLU A 137 -9.00 22.36 -1.97
C GLU A 137 -8.10 23.44 -2.58
N ASN A 138 -7.49 24.27 -1.72
CA ASN A 138 -6.86 25.53 -2.12
C ASN A 138 -5.38 25.44 -2.52
N ILE A 139 -4.75 24.27 -2.43
CA ILE A 139 -3.32 24.07 -2.75
C ILE A 139 -3.14 23.73 -4.23
N GLN A 140 -3.87 22.74 -4.74
CA GLN A 140 -3.79 22.29 -6.14
C GLN A 140 -5.09 22.57 -6.93
N GLY A 141 -6.12 23.16 -6.30
CA GLY A 141 -7.42 23.36 -6.96
C GLY A 141 -8.16 22.06 -7.23
N SER A 142 -7.73 20.94 -6.64
CA SER A 142 -8.32 19.62 -6.88
C SER A 142 -9.61 19.43 -6.09
N ILE A 143 -10.53 18.61 -6.61
CA ILE A 143 -11.75 18.25 -5.88
C ILE A 143 -11.46 17.12 -4.91
N LYS A 144 -11.84 17.31 -3.64
CA LYS A 144 -11.85 16.28 -2.58
C LYS A 144 -13.26 15.76 -2.37
N TYR A 145 -13.36 14.53 -1.90
CA TYR A 145 -14.63 13.82 -1.79
C TYR A 145 -14.79 13.14 -0.43
N ILE A 146 -16.03 13.10 0.04
CA ILE A 146 -16.50 12.13 1.02
C ILE A 146 -17.19 11.00 0.24
N MET A 147 -16.69 9.78 0.43
CA MET A 147 -17.21 8.58 -0.22
C MET A 147 -17.50 7.49 0.81
N LEU A 148 -18.22 6.46 0.37
CA LEU A 148 -18.47 5.27 1.18
C LEU A 148 -17.19 4.55 1.58
N ASN A 149 -17.28 3.86 2.72
CA ASN A 149 -16.21 3.03 3.28
C ASN A 149 -15.88 1.87 2.32
N PRO A 150 -14.62 1.38 2.30
CA PRO A 150 -14.25 0.23 1.47
C PRO A 150 -15.08 -1.05 1.65
N SER A 151 -15.77 -1.24 2.78
CA SER A 151 -16.67 -2.38 3.01
C SER A 151 -18.04 -2.26 2.32
N SER A 152 -18.37 -1.09 1.77
CA SER A 152 -19.66 -0.86 1.12
C SER A 152 -19.80 -1.60 -0.20
N ARG A 153 -21.05 -1.93 -0.58
CA ARG A 153 -21.37 -2.65 -1.82
C ARG A 153 -20.68 -2.05 -3.05
N ILE A 154 -20.86 -0.74 -3.26
CA ILE A 154 -20.34 -0.05 -4.47
C ILE A 154 -18.81 -0.05 -4.55
N LYS A 155 -18.12 -0.05 -3.40
CA LYS A 155 -16.65 -0.12 -3.36
C LYS A 155 -16.17 -1.56 -3.52
N GLY A 156 -16.84 -2.51 -2.87
CA GLY A 156 -16.54 -3.94 -2.98
C GLY A 156 -16.71 -4.45 -4.41
N GLU A 157 -17.82 -4.13 -5.07
CA GLU A 157 -18.11 -4.55 -6.44
C GLU A 157 -17.08 -4.02 -7.45
N LYS A 158 -16.70 -2.73 -7.34
CA LYS A 158 -15.63 -2.17 -8.17
C LYS A 158 -14.27 -2.80 -7.89
N ASP A 159 -13.97 -3.14 -6.64
CA ASP A 159 -12.72 -3.82 -6.27
C ASP A 159 -12.70 -5.26 -6.82
N TRP A 160 -13.84 -5.96 -6.79
CA TRP A 160 -14.02 -7.27 -7.42
C TRP A 160 -13.85 -7.21 -8.95
N GLN A 161 -14.58 -6.31 -9.63
CA GLN A 161 -14.46 -6.08 -11.08
C GLN A 161 -13.03 -5.78 -11.50
N LYS A 162 -12.30 -4.97 -10.72
CA LYS A 162 -10.87 -4.70 -10.97
C LYS A 162 -10.04 -5.98 -11.02
N TYR A 163 -10.28 -6.94 -10.13
CA TYR A 163 -9.58 -8.23 -10.15
C TYR A 163 -10.07 -9.12 -11.29
N GLU A 164 -11.36 -9.13 -11.62
CA GLU A 164 -11.87 -9.85 -12.80
C GLU A 164 -11.27 -9.34 -14.11
N THR A 165 -11.10 -8.02 -14.28
CA THR A 165 -10.39 -7.47 -15.44
C THR A 165 -8.94 -7.97 -15.49
N ALA A 166 -8.27 -8.07 -14.35
CA ALA A 166 -6.91 -8.61 -14.29
C ALA A 166 -6.84 -10.12 -14.62
N ARG A 167 -7.87 -10.90 -14.28
CA ARG A 167 -8.01 -12.31 -14.69
C ARG A 167 -8.32 -12.46 -16.17
N CYS A 168 -9.10 -11.54 -16.74
CA CYS A 168 -9.32 -11.49 -18.19
C CYS A 168 -7.99 -11.24 -18.92
N LEU A 169 -7.14 -10.34 -18.39
CA LEU A 169 -5.79 -10.13 -18.91
C LEU A 169 -4.96 -11.43 -18.85
N LYS A 170 -5.01 -12.21 -17.77
CA LYS A 170 -4.28 -13.51 -17.66
C LYS A 170 -4.54 -14.41 -18.87
N LYS A 171 -5.78 -14.46 -19.39
CA LYS A 171 -6.17 -15.32 -20.51
C LYS A 171 -5.60 -14.88 -21.86
N CYS A 172 -5.27 -13.60 -22.04
CA CYS A 172 -4.83 -13.05 -23.31
C CYS A 172 -3.44 -12.38 -23.27
N VAL A 173 -2.78 -12.37 -22.11
CA VAL A 173 -1.50 -11.67 -21.90
C VAL A 173 -0.41 -12.17 -22.85
N ASP A 174 -0.36 -13.46 -23.14
CA ASP A 174 0.69 -14.01 -24.02
C ASP A 174 0.49 -13.57 -25.48
N ARG A 175 -0.76 -13.42 -25.94
CA ARG A 175 -1.07 -12.80 -27.25
C ARG A 175 -0.59 -11.36 -27.29
N ILE A 176 -0.84 -10.58 -26.23
CA ILE A 176 -0.37 -9.19 -26.13
C ILE A 176 1.16 -9.11 -26.11
N ARG A 177 1.82 -10.05 -25.42
CA ARG A 177 3.28 -10.15 -25.37
C ARG A 177 3.90 -10.45 -26.72
N THR A 178 3.32 -11.38 -27.46
CA THR A 178 3.74 -11.66 -28.84
C THR A 178 3.56 -10.42 -29.72
N GLN A 179 2.41 -9.74 -29.63
CA GLN A 179 2.15 -8.54 -30.43
C GLN A 179 3.16 -7.42 -30.15
N TYR A 180 3.41 -7.06 -28.88
CA TYR A 180 4.36 -5.97 -28.61
C TYR A 180 5.80 -6.34 -28.99
N ARG A 181 6.16 -7.63 -28.97
CA ARG A 181 7.48 -8.11 -29.41
C ARG A 181 7.67 -7.94 -30.91
N ASP A 182 6.61 -8.13 -31.69
CA ASP A 182 6.62 -7.87 -33.12
C ASP A 182 6.59 -6.37 -33.44
N ASP A 183 5.83 -5.59 -32.68
CA ASP A 183 5.76 -4.13 -32.80
C ASP A 183 7.14 -3.44 -32.61
N TRP A 184 8.08 -4.06 -31.88
CA TRP A 184 9.47 -3.56 -31.78
C TRP A 184 10.19 -3.48 -33.13
N LYS A 185 9.71 -4.22 -34.14
CA LYS A 185 10.26 -4.26 -35.51
C LYS A 185 9.51 -3.33 -36.46
N SER A 186 8.43 -2.68 -36.02
CA SER A 186 7.61 -1.80 -36.86
C SER A 186 8.44 -0.72 -37.56
N LYS A 187 8.01 -0.27 -38.74
CA LYS A 187 8.66 0.87 -39.41
C LYS A 187 8.36 2.20 -38.70
N GLU A 188 7.27 2.28 -37.94
CA GLU A 188 6.84 3.49 -37.26
C GLU A 188 7.42 3.62 -35.85
N MET A 189 8.09 4.75 -35.57
CA MET A 189 8.69 5.03 -34.26
C MET A 189 7.66 5.02 -33.12
N ARG A 190 6.47 5.58 -33.35
CA ARG A 190 5.38 5.63 -32.37
C ARG A 190 4.98 4.23 -31.89
N ILE A 191 4.92 3.26 -32.81
CA ILE A 191 4.59 1.86 -32.51
C ILE A 191 5.71 1.22 -31.67
N ARG A 192 6.98 1.45 -32.05
CA ARG A 192 8.12 0.94 -31.27
C ARG A 192 8.15 1.50 -29.85
N GLN A 193 7.97 2.80 -29.68
CA GLN A 193 7.95 3.45 -28.36
C GLN A 193 6.83 2.90 -27.49
N ARG A 194 5.61 2.82 -28.03
CA ARG A 194 4.45 2.20 -27.35
C ARG A 194 4.76 0.77 -26.90
N ALA A 195 5.35 -0.03 -27.77
CA ALA A 195 5.65 -1.43 -27.48
C ALA A 195 6.77 -1.62 -26.43
N VAL A 196 7.79 -0.76 -26.44
CA VAL A 196 8.84 -0.75 -25.40
C VAL A 196 8.29 -0.26 -24.06
N ALA A 197 7.46 0.79 -24.04
CA ALA A 197 6.79 1.25 -22.83
C ALA A 197 5.86 0.18 -22.25
N LEU A 198 5.10 -0.53 -23.10
CA LEU A 198 4.26 -1.64 -22.66
C LEU A 198 5.09 -2.80 -22.08
N TYR A 199 6.25 -3.11 -22.67
CA TYR A 199 7.20 -4.07 -22.13
C TYR A 199 7.70 -3.68 -20.74
N PHE A 200 8.05 -2.41 -20.50
CA PHE A 200 8.44 -1.94 -19.17
C PHE A 200 7.29 -2.03 -18.16
N ILE A 201 6.05 -1.70 -18.54
CA ILE A 201 4.89 -1.85 -17.67
C ILE A 201 4.62 -3.33 -17.34
N ASP A 202 4.72 -4.23 -18.31
CA ASP A 202 4.52 -5.68 -18.14
C ASP A 202 5.63 -6.33 -17.30
N LYS A 203 6.91 -6.06 -17.60
CA LYS A 203 8.03 -6.75 -16.93
C LYS A 203 8.42 -6.14 -15.59
N LEU A 204 8.40 -4.83 -15.49
CA LEU A 204 8.87 -4.11 -14.29
C LEU A 204 7.73 -3.61 -13.41
N ALA A 205 6.47 -3.82 -13.81
CA ALA A 205 5.31 -3.28 -13.13
C ALA A 205 5.40 -1.76 -12.89
N LEU A 206 5.96 -1.00 -13.85
CA LEU A 206 5.98 0.45 -13.78
C LEU A 206 4.56 1.03 -13.84
N ARG A 207 4.36 2.19 -13.23
CA ARG A 207 3.11 2.96 -13.41
C ARG A 207 3.13 3.64 -14.77
N ALA A 208 1.95 3.93 -15.32
CA ALA A 208 1.82 4.57 -16.63
C ALA A 208 2.60 5.89 -16.73
N GLY A 209 2.54 6.76 -15.72
CA GLY A 209 3.24 8.06 -15.73
C GLY A 209 2.49 9.11 -16.54
N ASN A 210 1.48 9.74 -15.92
CA ASN A 210 0.83 10.89 -16.55
C ASN A 210 1.75 12.11 -16.43
N GLU A 211 1.76 12.95 -17.47
CA GLU A 211 2.35 14.28 -17.44
C GLU A 211 1.74 15.10 -16.29
N LYS A 212 2.57 15.98 -15.74
CA LYS A 212 2.20 16.88 -14.65
C LYS A 212 2.68 18.27 -15.00
N GLU A 213 1.96 19.26 -14.49
CA GLU A 213 2.35 20.65 -14.62
C GLU A 213 3.63 20.91 -13.82
N GLU A 214 4.61 21.50 -14.50
CA GLU A 214 5.93 21.83 -13.94
C GLU A 214 5.77 22.91 -12.84
N GLY A 215 6.51 22.79 -11.74
CA GLY A 215 6.42 23.72 -10.61
C GLY A 215 5.16 23.57 -9.73
N GLU A 216 4.17 22.78 -10.13
CA GLU A 216 2.93 22.57 -9.38
C GLU A 216 2.97 21.34 -8.47
N THR A 217 3.78 20.34 -8.83
CA THR A 217 3.92 19.07 -8.12
C THR A 217 5.39 18.70 -7.95
N ALA A 218 5.69 17.76 -7.05
CA ALA A 218 7.04 17.20 -6.94
C ALA A 218 7.40 16.45 -8.23
N ASP A 219 8.60 16.70 -8.76
CA ASP A 219 9.10 16.05 -9.98
C ASP A 219 9.21 14.54 -9.76
N THR A 220 8.30 13.81 -10.39
CA THR A 220 8.15 12.37 -10.23
C THR A 220 7.52 11.80 -11.48
N VAL A 221 8.15 10.77 -12.02
CA VAL A 221 7.83 10.19 -13.34
C VAL A 221 7.26 8.78 -13.24
N GLY A 222 6.62 8.34 -14.32
CA GLY A 222 6.31 6.93 -14.58
C GLY A 222 6.72 6.55 -16.00
N CYS A 223 6.32 5.38 -16.47
CA CYS A 223 6.84 4.79 -17.71
C CYS A 223 6.77 5.72 -18.93
N CYS A 224 5.60 6.29 -19.23
CA CYS A 224 5.39 7.14 -20.40
C CYS A 224 6.01 8.53 -20.26
N SER A 225 6.35 8.96 -19.04
CA SER A 225 6.93 10.27 -18.74
C SER A 225 8.40 10.14 -18.31
N LEU A 226 9.06 9.05 -18.67
CA LEU A 226 10.50 8.90 -18.45
C LEU A 226 11.24 9.86 -19.37
N ARG A 227 12.30 10.46 -18.84
CA ARG A 227 13.26 11.32 -19.56
C ARG A 227 14.57 10.60 -19.85
N VAL A 228 15.38 11.15 -20.75
CA VAL A 228 16.70 10.63 -21.13
C VAL A 228 17.61 10.41 -19.90
N GLU A 229 17.64 11.35 -18.96
CA GLU A 229 18.48 11.27 -17.75
C GLU A 229 18.20 10.07 -16.84
N HIS A 230 17.00 9.49 -16.92
CA HIS A 230 16.55 8.43 -16.02
C HIS A 230 17.01 7.03 -16.41
N ILE A 231 17.66 6.91 -17.57
CA ILE A 231 18.07 5.63 -18.14
C ILE A 231 19.53 5.66 -18.58
N LYS A 232 20.27 4.59 -18.27
CA LYS A 232 21.62 4.34 -18.77
C LYS A 232 21.67 2.98 -19.44
N LEU A 233 22.27 2.95 -20.64
CA LEU A 233 22.39 1.73 -21.44
C LEU A 233 23.79 1.16 -21.31
N HIS A 234 23.88 -0.09 -20.83
CA HIS A 234 25.13 -0.83 -20.66
C HIS A 234 25.14 -2.02 -21.63
N PRO A 235 25.96 -2.01 -22.69
CA PRO A 235 26.04 -3.14 -23.61
C PRO A 235 26.40 -4.46 -22.92
N LYS A 236 27.28 -4.40 -21.91
CA LYS A 236 27.62 -5.53 -21.03
C LYS A 236 27.99 -5.04 -19.62
N ILE A 237 27.44 -5.67 -18.59
CA ILE A 237 27.83 -5.46 -17.18
C ILE A 237 27.62 -6.77 -16.40
N ASN A 238 28.57 -7.17 -15.55
CA ASN A 238 28.49 -8.39 -14.73
C ASN A 238 28.07 -9.65 -15.53
N ASP A 239 28.67 -9.84 -16.70
CA ASP A 239 28.37 -10.93 -17.65
C ASP A 239 26.94 -10.98 -18.21
N GLN A 240 26.13 -9.95 -17.96
CA GLN A 240 24.83 -9.76 -18.59
C GLN A 240 24.96 -8.82 -19.79
N GLU A 241 24.41 -9.22 -20.92
CA GLU A 241 24.33 -8.39 -22.12
C GLU A 241 23.06 -7.53 -22.10
N PHE A 242 23.13 -6.37 -22.78
CA PHE A 242 22.00 -5.47 -23.02
C PHE A 242 21.30 -5.05 -21.72
N VAL A 243 22.07 -4.50 -20.78
CA VAL A 243 21.53 -4.08 -19.47
C VAL A 243 21.06 -2.64 -19.51
N VAL A 244 19.85 -2.42 -19.02
CA VAL A 244 19.24 -1.12 -18.82
C VAL A 244 19.27 -0.79 -17.33
N GLU A 245 19.93 0.30 -16.97
CA GLU A 245 19.89 0.89 -15.64
C GLU A 245 18.83 1.99 -15.61
N LEU A 246 17.86 1.87 -14.71
CA LEU A 246 16.81 2.84 -14.46
C LEU A 246 17.02 3.46 -13.08
N ASP A 247 17.03 4.79 -13.03
CA ASP A 247 17.16 5.55 -11.78
C ASP A 247 16.29 6.80 -11.83
N PHE A 248 15.17 6.79 -11.11
CA PHE A 248 14.24 7.92 -11.10
C PHE A 248 13.38 7.96 -9.84
N LEU A 249 12.73 9.10 -9.58
CA LEU A 249 11.75 9.23 -8.51
C LEU A 249 10.35 8.92 -9.03
N GLY A 250 9.74 7.84 -8.51
CA GLY A 250 8.37 7.46 -8.84
C GLY A 250 7.33 8.16 -7.96
N LYS A 251 6.10 7.64 -7.97
CA LYS A 251 5.01 8.11 -7.10
C LYS A 251 5.48 8.23 -5.64
N ASP A 252 5.06 9.31 -4.98
CA ASP A 252 5.42 9.65 -3.60
C ASP A 252 6.92 9.95 -3.40
N SER A 253 7.64 10.25 -4.49
CA SER A 253 9.09 10.47 -4.54
C SER A 253 9.90 9.29 -4.02
N ILE A 254 9.38 8.07 -4.21
CA ILE A 254 10.10 6.84 -3.91
C ILE A 254 11.02 6.53 -5.08
N ARG A 255 12.32 6.47 -4.82
CA ARG A 255 13.33 6.11 -5.83
C ARG A 255 13.06 4.71 -6.37
N TYR A 256 13.06 4.60 -7.70
CA TYR A 256 13.13 3.33 -8.41
C TYR A 256 14.54 3.21 -8.96
N TYR A 257 15.27 2.21 -8.47
CA TYR A 257 16.60 1.87 -8.95
C TYR A 257 16.62 0.41 -9.36
N ASN A 258 16.97 0.11 -10.60
CA ASN A 258 17.07 -1.25 -11.09
C ASN A 258 18.04 -1.37 -12.25
N LYS A 259 18.80 -2.46 -12.32
CA LYS A 259 19.57 -2.86 -13.49
C LYS A 259 18.97 -4.15 -14.01
N MET A 260 18.46 -4.13 -15.24
CA MET A 260 17.84 -5.31 -15.82
C MET A 260 18.43 -5.64 -17.20
N PRO A 261 18.75 -6.91 -17.49
CA PRO A 261 18.97 -7.33 -18.86
C PRO A 261 17.64 -7.24 -19.64
N VAL A 262 17.72 -6.73 -20.87
CA VAL A 262 16.56 -6.64 -21.79
C VAL A 262 16.84 -7.38 -23.08
N GLU A 263 15.79 -7.64 -23.86
CA GLU A 263 15.94 -8.24 -25.19
C GLU A 263 16.73 -7.28 -26.11
N LYS A 264 17.63 -7.82 -26.95
CA LYS A 264 18.50 -7.05 -27.86
C LYS A 264 17.76 -5.99 -28.69
N ARG A 265 16.53 -6.30 -29.12
CA ARG A 265 15.65 -5.38 -29.87
C ARG A 265 15.22 -4.17 -29.03
N VAL A 266 14.90 -4.39 -27.76
CA VAL A 266 14.52 -3.32 -26.81
C VAL A 266 15.72 -2.41 -26.60
N PHE A 267 16.91 -2.97 -26.33
CA PHE A 267 18.12 -2.18 -26.14
C PHE A 267 18.45 -1.29 -27.34
N LYS A 268 18.42 -1.86 -28.55
CA LYS A 268 18.64 -1.09 -29.79
C LYS A 268 17.59 0.00 -30.02
N ASN A 269 16.33 -0.29 -29.72
CA ASN A 269 15.28 0.72 -29.81
C ASN A 269 15.51 1.86 -28.80
N LEU A 270 15.92 1.55 -27.57
CA LEU A 270 16.27 2.57 -26.58
C LEU A 270 17.44 3.44 -27.05
N GLN A 271 18.46 2.88 -27.70
CA GLN A 271 19.54 3.69 -28.30
C GLN A 271 18.97 4.73 -29.28
N LEU A 272 18.08 4.31 -30.19
CA LEU A 272 17.40 5.21 -31.13
C LEU A 272 16.51 6.25 -30.43
N PHE A 273 15.89 5.90 -29.30
CA PHE A 273 15.03 6.82 -28.56
C PHE A 273 15.80 7.91 -27.83
N LEU A 274 17.10 7.70 -27.59
CA LEU A 274 18.02 8.64 -26.93
C LEU A 274 18.79 9.51 -27.94
N GLU A 275 18.85 9.12 -29.22
CA GLU A 275 19.59 9.85 -30.25
C GLU A 275 19.07 11.28 -30.43
N ASN A 276 19.99 12.25 -30.48
CA ASN A 276 19.72 13.68 -30.69
C ASN A 276 18.79 14.32 -29.64
N LYS A 277 18.81 13.81 -28.40
CA LYS A 277 18.04 14.37 -27.27
C LYS A 277 18.94 14.87 -26.14
N GLN A 278 18.47 15.88 -25.43
CA GLN A 278 19.06 16.37 -24.19
C GLN A 278 18.59 15.52 -22.99
N PRO A 279 19.26 15.58 -21.83
CA PRO A 279 18.90 14.77 -20.67
C PRO A 279 17.44 14.99 -20.19
N GLU A 280 16.88 16.17 -20.48
CA GLU A 280 15.60 16.65 -19.96
C GLU A 280 14.43 16.30 -20.91
N ASP A 281 14.76 15.86 -22.12
CA ASP A 281 13.79 15.47 -23.12
C ASP A 281 13.13 14.13 -22.75
N ASP A 282 11.87 13.98 -23.16
CA ASP A 282 11.14 12.74 -22.97
C ASP A 282 11.79 11.58 -23.75
N LEU A 283 11.98 10.46 -23.06
CA LEU A 283 12.45 9.21 -23.66
C LEU A 283 11.46 8.72 -24.73
N PHE A 284 10.16 8.87 -24.47
CA PHE A 284 9.08 8.47 -25.37
C PHE A 284 8.34 9.68 -25.96
N ASP A 285 9.02 10.46 -26.80
CA ASP A 285 8.56 11.75 -27.37
C ASP A 285 7.25 11.68 -28.20
N ARG A 286 6.82 10.49 -28.65
CA ARG A 286 5.58 10.31 -29.43
C ARG A 286 4.52 9.52 -28.69
N LEU A 287 4.63 9.43 -27.37
CA LEU A 287 3.78 8.62 -26.51
C LEU A 287 3.29 9.41 -25.30
N ASN A 288 2.02 9.23 -24.95
CA ASN A 288 1.50 9.59 -23.64
C ASN A 288 0.55 8.49 -23.15
N THR A 289 0.08 8.62 -21.91
CA THR A 289 -0.76 7.58 -21.29
C THR A 289 -2.12 7.42 -21.95
N SER A 290 -2.66 8.48 -22.59
CA SER A 290 -3.91 8.41 -23.35
C SER A 290 -3.74 7.52 -24.59
N ILE A 291 -2.67 7.74 -25.36
CA ILE A 291 -2.32 6.92 -26.53
C ILE A 291 -2.12 5.45 -26.13
N LEU A 292 -1.38 5.21 -25.04
CA LEU A 292 -1.13 3.84 -24.56
C LEU A 292 -2.44 3.15 -24.13
N ASN A 293 -3.28 3.80 -23.32
CA ASN A 293 -4.52 3.18 -22.85
C ASN A 293 -5.53 2.99 -23.97
N LYS A 294 -5.59 3.87 -24.97
CA LYS A 294 -6.43 3.68 -26.15
C LYS A 294 -6.06 2.38 -26.88
N HIS A 295 -4.77 2.15 -27.11
CA HIS A 295 -4.31 0.91 -27.71
C HIS A 295 -4.60 -0.31 -26.84
N LEU A 296 -4.41 -0.21 -25.52
CA LEU A 296 -4.73 -1.31 -24.59
C LEU A 296 -6.21 -1.69 -24.63
N GLN A 297 -7.10 -0.69 -24.70
CA GLN A 297 -8.54 -0.92 -24.83
C GLN A 297 -8.91 -1.66 -26.12
N GLU A 298 -8.20 -1.41 -27.22
CA GLU A 298 -8.37 -2.16 -28.49
C GLU A 298 -7.92 -3.63 -28.36
N LEU A 299 -6.96 -3.93 -27.47
CA LEU A 299 -6.46 -5.29 -27.26
C LEU A 299 -7.37 -6.13 -26.36
N MET A 300 -8.05 -5.50 -25.40
CA MET A 300 -8.99 -6.11 -24.46
C MET A 300 -9.86 -5.04 -23.82
N ASP A 301 -11.18 -5.27 -23.80
CA ASP A 301 -12.11 -4.32 -23.19
C ASP A 301 -11.83 -4.06 -21.71
N GLY A 302 -11.73 -2.77 -21.36
CA GLY A 302 -11.44 -2.31 -20.00
C GLY A 302 -9.96 -2.38 -19.62
N LEU A 303 -9.08 -2.81 -20.54
CA LEU A 303 -7.65 -2.89 -20.28
C LEU A 303 -7.03 -1.51 -20.21
N THR A 304 -6.25 -1.28 -19.16
CA THR A 304 -5.44 -0.07 -18.97
C THR A 304 -4.10 -0.45 -18.38
N ALA A 305 -3.11 0.45 -18.46
CA ALA A 305 -1.75 0.19 -17.94
C ALA A 305 -1.74 -0.22 -16.45
N LYS A 306 -2.69 0.27 -15.65
CA LYS A 306 -2.80 -0.10 -14.22
C LYS A 306 -3.16 -1.58 -14.01
N VAL A 307 -3.86 -2.21 -14.96
CA VAL A 307 -4.32 -3.61 -14.85
C VAL A 307 -3.12 -4.56 -14.85
N PHE A 308 -2.06 -4.26 -15.62
CA PHE A 308 -0.82 -5.04 -15.60
C PHE A 308 -0.19 -5.12 -14.21
N ARG A 309 -0.18 -4.01 -13.46
CA ARG A 309 0.34 -4.03 -12.07
C ARG A 309 -0.50 -4.92 -11.15
N THR A 310 -1.83 -4.90 -11.29
CA THR A 310 -2.73 -5.77 -10.51
C THR A 310 -2.57 -7.24 -10.91
N TYR A 311 -2.50 -7.52 -12.21
CA TYR A 311 -2.26 -8.85 -12.76
C TYR A 311 -0.93 -9.43 -12.27
N ASN A 312 0.18 -8.73 -12.51
CA ASN A 312 1.52 -9.18 -12.12
C ASN A 312 1.63 -9.37 -10.60
N ALA A 313 1.07 -8.44 -9.80
CA ALA A 313 1.07 -8.59 -8.35
C ALA A 313 0.30 -9.83 -7.88
N SER A 314 -0.90 -10.07 -8.43
CA SER A 314 -1.75 -11.20 -8.03
C SER A 314 -1.17 -12.54 -8.47
N ILE A 315 -0.72 -12.66 -9.72
CA ILE A 315 -0.14 -13.91 -10.24
C ILE A 315 1.17 -14.26 -9.52
N THR A 316 2.03 -13.27 -9.22
CA THR A 316 3.25 -13.49 -8.44
C THR A 316 2.93 -13.97 -7.02
N LEU A 317 1.93 -13.40 -6.34
CA LEU A 317 1.53 -13.90 -5.02
C LEU A 317 1.12 -15.37 -5.10
N GLN A 318 0.27 -15.73 -6.06
CA GLN A 318 -0.24 -17.09 -6.18
C GLN A 318 0.89 -18.10 -6.46
N GLN A 319 1.79 -17.77 -7.38
CA GLN A 319 2.96 -18.60 -7.71
C GLN A 319 3.89 -18.75 -6.51
N GLN A 320 4.25 -17.65 -5.85
CA GLN A 320 5.13 -17.67 -4.69
C GLN A 320 4.51 -18.41 -3.49
N LEU A 321 3.20 -18.31 -3.26
CA LEU A 321 2.53 -19.11 -2.24
C LEU A 321 2.58 -20.60 -2.56
N LYS A 322 2.45 -20.98 -3.84
CA LYS A 322 2.55 -22.38 -4.28
C LYS A 322 3.97 -22.92 -4.10
N GLU A 323 5.00 -22.12 -4.36
CA GLU A 323 6.41 -22.51 -4.24
C GLU A 323 6.92 -22.52 -2.79
N LEU A 324 6.54 -21.52 -1.98
CA LEU A 324 7.14 -21.31 -0.65
C LEU A 324 6.39 -21.99 0.51
N THR A 325 5.18 -22.50 0.29
CA THR A 325 4.37 -23.09 1.38
C THR A 325 4.60 -24.59 1.47
N CYS A 326 5.21 -25.06 2.57
CA CYS A 326 5.27 -26.48 2.88
C CYS A 326 4.01 -26.94 3.65
N PRO A 327 3.32 -28.03 3.24
CA PRO A 327 2.13 -28.52 3.94
C PRO A 327 2.35 -28.89 5.41
N ASP A 328 3.53 -29.41 5.74
CA ASP A 328 3.85 -29.92 7.08
C ASP A 328 4.32 -28.83 8.06
N ASP A 329 4.48 -27.60 7.58
CA ASP A 329 4.94 -26.48 8.40
C ASP A 329 3.95 -26.10 9.50
N SER A 330 4.49 -25.61 10.62
CA SER A 330 3.67 -24.95 11.64
C SER A 330 2.95 -23.70 11.09
N ILE A 331 1.84 -23.29 11.70
CA ILE A 331 1.11 -22.07 11.29
C ILE A 331 2.04 -20.83 11.26
N PRO A 332 2.91 -20.58 12.25
CA PRO A 332 3.88 -19.47 12.18
C PRO A 332 4.80 -19.53 10.96
N ALA A 333 5.33 -20.70 10.62
CA ALA A 333 6.19 -20.88 9.46
C ALA A 333 5.43 -20.63 8.14
N LYS A 334 4.19 -21.13 8.01
CA LYS A 334 3.33 -20.82 6.85
C LYS A 334 3.05 -19.32 6.71
N ILE A 335 2.83 -18.60 7.82
CA ILE A 335 2.66 -17.14 7.81
C ILE A 335 3.94 -16.43 7.32
N LEU A 336 5.12 -16.93 7.68
CA LEU A 336 6.38 -16.42 7.14
C LEU A 336 6.46 -16.61 5.62
N SER A 337 6.10 -17.79 5.10
CA SER A 337 6.02 -18.04 3.66
C SER A 337 5.05 -17.08 2.97
N TYR A 338 3.89 -16.81 3.58
CA TYR A 338 2.95 -15.81 3.06
C TYR A 338 3.57 -14.41 3.01
N ASN A 339 4.27 -14.00 4.06
CA ASN A 339 4.90 -12.68 4.11
C ASN A 339 6.05 -12.56 3.11
N ARG A 340 6.83 -13.63 2.89
CA ARG A 340 7.85 -13.70 1.83
C ARG A 340 7.23 -13.60 0.43
N ALA A 341 6.13 -14.30 0.18
CA ALA A 341 5.39 -14.20 -1.08
C ALA A 341 4.87 -12.76 -1.33
N ASN A 342 4.28 -12.12 -0.32
CA ASN A 342 3.86 -10.72 -0.42
C ASN A 342 5.05 -9.76 -0.54
N ARG A 343 6.21 -10.09 0.04
CA ARG A 343 7.44 -9.29 -0.11
C ARG A 343 7.93 -9.29 -1.55
N ALA A 344 7.94 -10.45 -2.23
CA ALA A 344 8.27 -10.53 -3.64
C ALA A 344 7.39 -9.59 -4.48
N VAL A 345 6.08 -9.56 -4.19
CA VAL A 345 5.15 -8.62 -4.83
C VAL A 345 5.44 -7.16 -4.49
N ALA A 346 5.76 -6.87 -3.23
CA ALA A 346 6.10 -5.51 -2.80
C ALA A 346 7.39 -5.00 -3.46
N ILE A 347 8.39 -5.87 -3.64
CA ILE A 347 9.63 -5.58 -4.39
C ILE A 347 9.30 -5.29 -5.85
N LEU A 348 8.53 -6.17 -6.51
CA LEU A 348 8.07 -5.97 -7.89
C LEU A 348 7.35 -4.63 -8.08
N CYS A 349 6.51 -4.24 -7.12
CA CYS A 349 5.76 -2.99 -7.16
C CYS A 349 6.53 -1.76 -6.66
N ASN A 350 7.80 -1.91 -6.29
CA ASN A 350 8.65 -0.92 -5.65
C ASN A 350 8.00 -0.26 -4.40
N HIS A 351 7.35 -1.05 -3.56
CA HIS A 351 6.76 -0.60 -2.30
C HIS A 351 7.80 -0.57 -1.18
N GLN A 352 8.60 0.50 -1.17
CA GLN A 352 9.66 0.70 -0.18
C GLN A 352 9.19 1.56 1.01
N ARG A 353 9.93 1.46 2.11
CA ARG A 353 9.84 2.37 3.26
C ARG A 353 11.22 2.59 3.87
N ALA A 354 11.41 3.76 4.49
CA ALA A 354 12.57 3.97 5.34
C ALA A 354 12.56 2.99 6.53
N PRO A 355 13.73 2.51 6.99
CA PRO A 355 13.83 1.75 8.24
C PRO A 355 13.19 2.54 9.40
N PRO A 356 12.35 1.92 10.25
CA PRO A 356 11.80 2.59 11.42
C PRO A 356 12.92 3.10 12.34
N LYS A 357 12.77 4.32 12.89
CA LYS A 357 13.78 4.94 13.78
C LYS A 357 14.11 4.08 15.01
N THR A 358 13.16 3.26 15.47
CA THR A 358 13.30 2.39 16.65
C THR A 358 13.57 0.93 16.28
N PHE A 359 13.95 0.65 15.03
CA PHE A 359 14.09 -0.71 14.52
C PHE A 359 15.16 -1.52 15.28
N GLU A 360 16.37 -0.98 15.39
CA GLU A 360 17.50 -1.66 16.04
C GLU A 360 17.18 -2.02 17.49
N LYS A 361 16.69 -1.05 18.27
CA LYS A 361 16.25 -1.27 19.65
C LYS A 361 15.16 -2.35 19.73
N SER A 362 14.22 -2.36 18.79
CA SER A 362 13.18 -3.40 18.76
C SER A 362 13.71 -4.77 18.37
N MET A 363 14.76 -4.85 17.54
CA MET A 363 15.39 -6.12 17.15
C MET A 363 16.25 -6.66 18.29
N GLN A 364 17.03 -5.81 18.97
CA GLN A 364 17.79 -6.18 20.17
C GLN A 364 16.86 -6.76 21.25
N ASN A 365 15.76 -6.09 21.56
CA ASN A 365 14.76 -6.58 22.52
C ASN A 365 14.16 -7.94 22.12
N LEU A 366 14.05 -8.22 20.83
CA LEU A 366 13.53 -9.49 20.34
C LEU A 366 14.60 -10.58 20.44
N GLN A 367 15.85 -10.26 20.11
CA GLN A 367 16.99 -11.17 20.25
C GLN A 367 17.20 -11.58 21.71
N THR A 368 17.16 -10.65 22.66
CA THR A 368 17.26 -10.97 24.10
C THR A 368 16.20 -11.99 24.53
N LYS A 369 14.96 -11.88 24.03
CA LYS A 369 13.90 -12.85 24.31
C LYS A 369 14.14 -14.21 23.68
N ILE A 370 14.76 -14.25 22.50
CA ILE A 370 15.19 -15.49 21.84
C ILE A 370 16.26 -16.17 22.69
N ASP A 371 17.31 -15.44 23.08
CA ASP A 371 18.41 -15.97 23.89
C ASP A 371 17.92 -16.50 25.25
N GLU A 372 17.00 -15.78 25.91
CA GLU A 372 16.35 -16.24 27.13
C GLU A 372 15.56 -17.55 26.92
N LYS A 373 14.84 -17.66 25.79
CA LYS A 373 14.08 -18.87 25.45
C LYS A 373 14.98 -20.05 25.09
N GLU A 374 16.11 -19.81 24.44
CA GLU A 374 17.13 -20.82 24.15
C GLU A 374 17.75 -21.37 25.44
N LYS A 375 18.06 -20.48 26.41
CA LYS A 375 18.50 -20.89 27.76
C LYS A 375 17.45 -21.74 28.48
N GLN A 376 16.18 -21.34 28.43
CA GLN A 376 15.07 -22.13 28.99
C GLN A 376 14.95 -23.50 28.33
N LEU A 377 15.08 -23.56 27.00
CA LEU A 377 15.03 -24.80 26.24
C LEU A 377 16.18 -25.75 26.60
N SER A 378 17.40 -25.22 26.71
CA SER A 378 18.58 -25.99 27.12
C SER A 378 18.38 -26.62 28.50
N THR A 379 17.89 -25.84 29.48
CA THR A 379 17.57 -26.35 30.81
C THR A 379 16.46 -27.40 30.78
N ALA A 380 15.38 -27.18 30.02
CA ALA A 380 14.28 -28.13 29.90
C ALA A 380 14.74 -29.46 29.25
N ARG A 381 15.61 -29.40 28.23
CA ARG A 381 16.21 -30.59 27.59
C ARG A 381 17.10 -31.37 28.56
N LYS A 382 17.88 -30.68 29.42
CA LYS A 382 18.67 -31.32 30.49
C LYS A 382 17.76 -32.04 31.50
N GLN A 383 16.69 -31.40 31.94
CA GLN A 383 15.70 -32.00 32.85
C GLN A 383 14.99 -33.21 32.23
N LEU A 384 14.67 -33.15 30.93
CA LEU A 384 14.10 -34.29 30.21
C LEU A 384 15.09 -35.45 30.10
N LYS A 385 16.37 -35.18 29.87
CA LYS A 385 17.42 -36.20 29.82
C LYS A 385 17.59 -36.89 31.18
N ALA A 386 17.60 -36.13 32.27
CA ALA A 386 17.64 -36.67 33.64
C ALA A 386 16.41 -37.55 33.93
N ALA A 387 15.19 -37.06 33.66
CA ALA A 387 13.97 -37.83 33.87
C ALA A 387 13.94 -39.14 33.06
N LYS A 388 14.50 -39.15 31.84
CA LYS A 388 14.64 -40.36 31.02
C LYS A 388 15.63 -41.36 31.62
N ALA A 389 16.70 -40.87 32.25
CA ALA A 389 17.67 -41.73 32.94
C ALA A 389 17.05 -42.33 34.21
N ASP A 390 16.35 -41.52 35.02
CA ASP A 390 15.66 -41.98 36.22
C ASP A 390 14.62 -43.05 35.89
N HIS A 391 13.81 -42.84 34.85
CA HIS A 391 12.82 -43.84 34.42
C HIS A 391 13.46 -45.15 33.94
N LYS A 392 14.64 -45.08 33.29
CA LYS A 392 15.40 -46.29 32.92
C LYS A 392 15.94 -47.04 34.14
N ALA A 393 16.20 -46.36 35.24
CA ALA A 393 16.68 -46.98 36.46
C ALA A 393 15.54 -47.57 37.31
N SER A 394 14.41 -46.87 37.42
CA SER A 394 13.32 -47.27 38.33
C SER A 394 12.17 -48.05 37.67
N HIS A 395 11.95 -47.89 36.36
CA HIS A 395 10.87 -48.53 35.58
C HIS A 395 9.44 -48.35 36.13
N ASP A 396 9.21 -47.34 36.98
CA ASP A 396 7.90 -47.11 37.60
C ASP A 396 7.00 -46.14 36.82
N GLU A 397 5.69 -46.20 37.06
CA GLU A 397 4.70 -45.35 36.37
C GLU A 397 4.80 -43.85 36.73
N LYS A 398 5.33 -43.49 37.91
CA LYS A 398 5.51 -42.09 38.33
C LYS A 398 6.67 -41.44 37.57
N SER A 399 7.78 -42.14 37.37
CA SER A 399 8.91 -41.67 36.55
C SER A 399 8.51 -41.55 35.07
N LYS A 400 7.70 -42.49 34.54
CA LYS A 400 7.14 -42.41 33.17
C LYS A 400 6.28 -41.16 32.95
N LYS A 401 5.36 -40.86 33.87
CA LYS A 401 4.56 -39.62 33.84
C LYS A 401 5.44 -38.37 33.88
N THR A 402 6.52 -38.40 34.67
CA THR A 402 7.47 -37.27 34.76
C THR A 402 8.17 -37.01 33.43
N VAL A 403 8.61 -38.06 32.73
CA VAL A 403 9.18 -37.95 31.37
C VAL A 403 8.18 -37.33 30.40
N GLU A 404 6.92 -37.75 30.44
CA GLU A 404 5.88 -37.21 29.55
C GLU A 404 5.66 -35.71 29.80
N VAL A 405 5.57 -35.28 31.06
CA VAL A 405 5.41 -33.86 31.43
C VAL A 405 6.60 -33.03 30.95
N LYS A 406 7.83 -33.50 31.18
CA LYS A 406 9.04 -32.79 30.73
C LYS A 406 9.15 -32.76 29.21
N ARG A 407 8.73 -33.81 28.50
CA ARG A 407 8.68 -33.85 27.04
C ARG A 407 7.70 -32.81 26.49
N LYS A 408 6.48 -32.74 27.04
CA LYS A 408 5.49 -31.71 26.67
C LYS A 408 6.00 -30.29 26.96
N ALA A 409 6.75 -30.10 28.04
CA ALA A 409 7.35 -28.80 28.37
C ALA A 409 8.43 -28.38 27.35
N VAL A 410 9.31 -29.31 26.95
CA VAL A 410 10.31 -29.06 25.89
C VAL A 410 9.63 -28.67 24.58
N GLN A 411 8.64 -29.45 24.14
CA GLN A 411 7.90 -29.18 22.90
C GLN A 411 7.25 -27.78 22.91
N ARG A 412 6.61 -27.40 24.03
CA ARG A 412 6.02 -26.06 24.17
C ARG A 412 7.05 -24.93 24.08
N ILE A 413 8.23 -25.12 24.66
CA ILE A 413 9.30 -24.11 24.61
C ILE A 413 9.87 -24.03 23.18
N GLU A 414 10.04 -25.17 22.49
CA GLU A 414 10.48 -25.22 21.09
C GLU A 414 9.51 -24.48 20.17
N GLU A 415 8.20 -24.69 20.33
CA GLU A 415 7.18 -23.96 19.57
C GLU A 415 7.21 -22.44 19.83
N GLN A 416 7.41 -22.03 21.09
CA GLN A 416 7.55 -20.61 21.46
C GLN A 416 8.80 -19.98 20.87
N LEU A 417 9.93 -20.69 20.93
CA LEU A 417 11.21 -20.25 20.38
C LEU A 417 11.11 -20.09 18.86
N MET A 418 10.57 -21.10 18.18
CA MET A 418 10.34 -21.05 16.73
C MET A 418 9.49 -19.85 16.32
N LYS A 419 8.44 -19.55 17.08
CA LYS A 419 7.60 -18.36 16.84
C LYS A 419 8.38 -17.05 16.97
N LEU A 420 9.28 -16.92 17.94
CA LEU A 420 10.10 -15.72 18.11
C LEU A 420 11.15 -15.59 17.00
N GLN A 421 11.81 -16.69 16.62
CA GLN A 421 12.78 -16.73 15.53
C GLN A 421 12.12 -16.33 14.20
N VAL A 422 10.96 -16.92 13.88
CA VAL A 422 10.15 -16.54 12.71
C VAL A 422 9.79 -15.05 12.73
N GLN A 423 9.39 -14.52 13.89
CA GLN A 423 9.06 -13.10 14.03
C GLN A 423 10.28 -12.20 13.81
N ALA A 424 11.47 -12.62 14.24
CA ALA A 424 12.72 -11.89 14.02
C ALA A 424 13.08 -11.87 12.54
N THR A 425 13.05 -13.02 11.88
CA THR A 425 13.26 -13.14 10.43
C THR A 425 12.28 -12.28 9.64
N ASP A 426 10.98 -12.36 9.96
CA ASP A 426 9.96 -11.57 9.26
C ASP A 426 10.18 -10.06 9.41
N ARG A 427 10.63 -9.59 10.58
CA ARG A 427 10.93 -8.17 10.81
C ARG A 427 12.17 -7.71 10.07
N GLU A 428 13.24 -8.50 10.08
CA GLU A 428 14.49 -8.16 9.42
C GLU A 428 14.32 -8.09 7.91
N GLU A 429 13.76 -9.14 7.32
CA GLU A 429 13.57 -9.20 5.87
C GLU A 429 12.57 -8.13 5.37
N ASN A 430 11.68 -7.61 6.23
CA ASN A 430 10.74 -6.51 5.90
C ASN A 430 11.20 -5.12 6.38
N LYS A 431 12.45 -4.95 6.82
CA LYS A 431 12.97 -3.67 7.36
C LYS A 431 12.65 -2.47 6.47
N GLN A 432 12.91 -2.60 5.16
CA GLN A 432 12.74 -1.55 4.16
C GLN A 432 11.54 -1.76 3.21
N ILE A 433 10.71 -2.78 3.45
CA ILE A 433 9.61 -3.15 2.54
C ILE A 433 8.23 -2.87 3.16
N ALA A 434 7.33 -2.27 2.37
CA ALA A 434 5.98 -1.90 2.78
C ALA A 434 4.93 -2.88 2.21
N LEU A 435 4.57 -3.89 2.99
CA LEU A 435 3.63 -4.95 2.59
C LEU A 435 2.15 -4.54 2.53
N GLY A 436 1.77 -3.44 3.17
CA GLY A 436 0.36 -3.05 3.32
C GLY A 436 -0.29 -2.61 2.01
N THR A 437 0.44 -1.89 1.17
CA THR A 437 -0.07 -1.30 -0.07
C THR A 437 -0.41 -2.36 -1.11
N SER A 438 0.48 -3.36 -1.31
CA SER A 438 0.23 -4.53 -2.18
C SER A 438 -0.99 -5.31 -1.68
N LYS A 439 -0.96 -5.68 -0.39
CA LYS A 439 -1.98 -6.49 0.28
C LYS A 439 -3.40 -5.92 0.17
N LEU A 440 -3.54 -4.60 0.21
CA LEU A 440 -4.86 -3.95 0.18
C LEU A 440 -5.38 -3.65 -1.23
N ASN A 441 -4.51 -3.46 -2.22
CA ASN A 441 -4.92 -2.82 -3.47
C ASN A 441 -4.55 -3.60 -4.74
N TYR A 442 -3.55 -4.49 -4.67
CA TYR A 442 -2.98 -5.14 -5.86
C TYR A 442 -3.08 -6.67 -5.83
N LEU A 443 -3.29 -7.27 -4.66
CA LEU A 443 -3.47 -8.71 -4.49
C LEU A 443 -4.95 -9.05 -4.49
N ASP A 444 -5.39 -9.98 -5.34
CA ASP A 444 -6.73 -10.53 -5.27
C ASP A 444 -6.93 -11.24 -3.92
N PRO A 445 -7.84 -10.76 -3.05
CA PRO A 445 -8.02 -11.32 -1.72
C PRO A 445 -8.46 -12.78 -1.72
N ARG A 446 -9.06 -13.26 -2.81
CA ARG A 446 -9.49 -14.67 -2.95
C ARG A 446 -8.30 -15.63 -2.98
N ILE A 447 -7.13 -15.19 -3.47
CA ILE A 447 -5.88 -15.98 -3.41
C ILE A 447 -5.52 -16.24 -1.94
N SER A 448 -5.55 -15.20 -1.11
CA SER A 448 -5.23 -15.29 0.31
C SER A 448 -6.27 -16.10 1.08
N VAL A 449 -7.57 -15.94 0.76
CA VAL A 449 -8.65 -16.71 1.37
C VAL A 449 -8.52 -18.19 1.03
N ALA A 450 -8.31 -18.53 -0.24
CA ALA A 450 -8.13 -19.91 -0.69
C ALA A 450 -6.92 -20.58 -0.02
N TRP A 451 -5.80 -19.86 0.06
CA TRP A 451 -4.62 -20.32 0.78
C TRP A 451 -4.90 -20.56 2.27
N CYS A 452 -5.62 -19.64 2.93
CA CYS A 452 -6.02 -19.81 4.33
C CYS A 452 -6.91 -21.05 4.53
N LYS A 453 -7.95 -21.22 3.69
CA LYS A 453 -8.83 -22.40 3.71
C LYS A 453 -8.05 -23.70 3.45
N LYS A 454 -7.14 -23.70 2.48
CA LYS A 454 -6.34 -24.87 2.07
C LYS A 454 -5.43 -25.39 3.19
N TYR A 455 -4.82 -24.50 3.97
CA TYR A 455 -3.85 -24.88 5.01
C TYR A 455 -4.39 -24.74 6.44
N GLY A 456 -5.71 -24.50 6.61
CA GLY A 456 -6.34 -24.37 7.93
C GLY A 456 -5.85 -23.17 8.74
N ILE A 457 -5.47 -22.08 8.06
CA ILE A 457 -4.94 -20.87 8.71
C ILE A 457 -6.10 -19.91 8.98
N PRO A 458 -6.30 -19.47 10.24
CA PRO A 458 -7.36 -18.52 10.54
C PRO A 458 -7.14 -17.19 9.81
N ILE A 459 -8.16 -16.72 9.09
CA ILE A 459 -8.06 -15.54 8.21
C ILE A 459 -7.64 -14.28 8.99
N GLU A 460 -7.94 -14.19 10.28
CA GLU A 460 -7.53 -13.10 11.16
C GLU A 460 -6.02 -13.01 11.41
N LYS A 461 -5.26 -14.08 11.12
CA LYS A 461 -3.80 -14.05 11.13
C LYS A 461 -3.23 -13.32 9.92
N ILE A 462 -3.97 -13.31 8.81
CA ILE A 462 -3.58 -12.60 7.60
C ILE A 462 -4.25 -11.22 7.56
N TYR A 463 -5.56 -11.13 7.73
CA TYR A 463 -6.30 -9.87 7.65
C TYR A 463 -6.76 -9.37 9.03
N ASN A 464 -6.43 -8.12 9.35
CA ASN A 464 -6.99 -7.47 10.54
C ASN A 464 -8.50 -7.18 10.38
N LYS A 465 -9.16 -6.69 11.44
CA LYS A 465 -10.62 -6.45 11.44
C LYS A 465 -11.10 -5.63 10.23
N THR A 466 -10.50 -4.47 9.98
CA THR A 466 -10.89 -3.58 8.87
C THR A 466 -10.60 -4.19 7.49
N GLN A 467 -9.54 -4.99 7.37
CA GLN A 467 -9.23 -5.73 6.14
C GLN A 467 -10.27 -6.82 5.86
N ARG A 468 -10.73 -7.53 6.90
CA ARG A 468 -11.81 -8.52 6.76
C ARG A 468 -13.14 -7.87 6.40
N GLU A 469 -13.45 -6.71 6.97
CA GLU A 469 -14.64 -5.92 6.59
C GLU A 469 -14.58 -5.50 5.11
N LYS A 470 -13.43 -5.03 4.62
CA LYS A 470 -13.24 -4.68 3.20
C LYS A 470 -13.40 -5.90 2.29
N PHE A 471 -12.80 -7.03 2.66
CA PHE A 471 -12.73 -8.23 1.83
C PHE A 471 -13.80 -9.28 2.20
N ALA A 472 -14.89 -8.87 2.85
CA ALA A 472 -15.97 -9.77 3.24
C ALA A 472 -16.51 -10.56 2.05
N TRP A 473 -16.68 -9.90 0.89
CA TRP A 473 -17.09 -10.53 -0.36
C TRP A 473 -16.19 -11.71 -0.77
N ALA A 474 -14.86 -11.57 -0.62
CA ALA A 474 -13.91 -12.62 -0.99
C ALA A 474 -13.85 -13.75 0.05
N ILE A 475 -14.00 -13.42 1.33
CA ILE A 475 -13.99 -14.39 2.44
C ILE A 475 -15.19 -15.33 2.32
N ASP A 476 -16.35 -14.79 1.96
CA ASP A 476 -17.60 -15.54 1.81
C ASP A 476 -17.60 -16.41 0.54
N MET A 477 -17.21 -15.84 -0.61
CA MET A 477 -17.41 -16.51 -1.91
C MET A 477 -16.27 -17.44 -2.37
N ALA A 478 -15.05 -17.32 -1.83
CA ALA A 478 -13.89 -18.02 -2.40
C ALA A 478 -13.62 -19.36 -1.74
N GLU A 479 -13.51 -20.41 -2.55
CA GLU A 479 -13.17 -21.76 -2.09
C GLU A 479 -11.66 -22.05 -2.07
N LYS A 480 -11.28 -23.16 -1.41
CA LYS A 480 -9.88 -23.56 -1.20
C LYS A 480 -9.09 -23.85 -2.48
N ASP A 481 -9.80 -24.08 -3.58
CA ASP A 481 -9.30 -24.42 -4.92
C ASP A 481 -9.32 -23.22 -5.89
N TYR A 482 -9.67 -22.03 -5.41
CA TYR A 482 -9.67 -20.81 -6.24
C TYR A 482 -8.33 -20.59 -6.95
N GLU A 483 -8.41 -20.36 -8.25
CA GLU A 483 -7.29 -19.95 -9.09
C GLU A 483 -7.56 -18.57 -9.72
N PHE A 484 -6.67 -17.61 -9.45
CA PHE A 484 -6.65 -16.31 -10.11
C PHE A 484 -6.30 -16.49 -11.58
#